data_AF-A0A2N3B078-F1
#
_entry.id   AF-A0A2N3B078-F1
#
_cell.length_a   1.000
_cell.length_b   1.000
_cell.length_c   1.000
_cell.angle_alpha   90.00
_cell.angle_beta   90.00
_cell.angle_gamma   90.00
#
_symmetry.space_group_name_H-M   'P 1'
#
loop_
_entity.id
_entity.type
_entity.pdbx_description
1 polymer ?
#
loop_
_entity_poly.entity_id
_entity_poly.type
_entity_poly.pdbx_seq_one_letter_code
_entity_poly.pdbx_strand_id
1 'polypeptide(L)' 'MTLHADLFFSFRSPYSYLSVGRYRAMTEEYDLEIALRPVYPLALRQPDFFERNHPNWLG' A
#
# COMPACT_ATOMS: atom_id res chain seq x y z
N MET A 1 -1.72 26.03 5.99
CA MET A 1 -1.02 25.15 6.95
C MET A 1 -1.15 23.79 6.33
N THR A 2 -0.05 23.23 5.87
CA THR A 2 -0.06 22.00 5.08
C THR A 2 -0.60 20.85 5.92
N LEU A 3 -1.56 20.13 5.35
CA LEU A 3 -2.09 18.90 5.91
C LEU A 3 -1.11 17.76 5.59
N HIS A 4 -0.97 16.83 6.52
CA HIS A 4 -0.10 15.66 6.33
C HIS A 4 -0.90 14.37 6.54
N ALA A 5 -0.70 13.40 5.66
CA ALA A 5 -1.29 12.08 5.77
C ALA A 5 -0.28 10.96 5.45
N ASP A 6 -0.42 9.83 6.13
CA ASP A 6 0.29 8.59 5.80
C ASP A 6 -0.61 7.67 4.96
N LEU A 7 -0.16 7.29 3.76
CA LEU A 7 -0.87 6.37 2.88
C LEU A 7 -0.24 4.99 2.91
N PHE A 8 -0.89 4.05 3.59
CA PHE A 8 -0.50 2.64 3.58
C PHE A 8 -1.04 1.94 2.34
N PHE A 9 -0.17 1.71 1.35
CA PHE A 9 -0.54 1.20 0.03
C PHE A 9 -0.15 -0.27 -0.16
N SER A 10 -1.09 -1.12 -0.59
CA SER A 10 -0.82 -2.53 -0.91
C SER A 10 -0.95 -2.77 -2.41
N PHE A 11 0.13 -3.23 -3.05
CA PHE A 11 0.11 -3.64 -4.47
C PHE A 11 -0.80 -4.86 -4.74
N ARG A 12 -1.19 -5.59 -3.69
CA ARG A 12 -2.12 -6.73 -3.80
C ARG A 12 -3.58 -6.35 -3.54
N SER A 13 -3.86 -5.08 -3.22
CA SER A 13 -5.22 -4.60 -2.96
C SER A 13 -5.80 -3.92 -4.21
N PRO A 14 -6.88 -4.45 -4.80
CA PRO A 14 -7.53 -3.79 -5.94
C PRO A 14 -8.07 -2.41 -5.55
N TYR A 15 -8.47 -2.20 -4.30
CA TYR A 15 -8.92 -0.89 -3.82
C TYR A 15 -7.78 0.13 -3.71
N SER A 16 -6.58 -0.32 -3.35
CA SER A 16 -5.39 0.55 -3.38
C SER A 16 -5.12 1.03 -4.81
N TYR A 17 -5.22 0.14 -5.80
CA TYR A 17 -5.10 0.54 -7.22
C TYR A 17 -6.18 1.56 -7.63
N LEU A 18 -7.45 1.28 -7.33
CA LEU A 18 -8.57 2.16 -7.70
C LEU A 18 -8.52 3.56 -7.05
N SER A 19 -7.87 3.68 -5.88
CA SER A 19 -7.82 4.93 -5.12
C SER A 19 -6.65 5.84 -5.52
N VAL A 20 -5.65 5.36 -6.27
CA VAL A 20 -4.42 6.12 -6.58
C VAL A 20 -4.70 7.46 -7.26
N GLY A 21 -5.63 7.49 -8.22
CA GLY A 21 -6.00 8.72 -8.94
C GLY A 21 -6.63 9.76 -8.02
N ARG A 22 -7.41 9.32 -7.02
CA ARG A 22 -8.06 10.21 -6.05
C ARG A 22 -7.03 10.83 -5.10
N TYR A 23 -6.04 10.06 -4.64
CA TYR A 23 -4.98 10.61 -3.79
C TYR A 23 -4.19 11.71 -4.49
N ARG A 24 -3.83 11.48 -5.76
CA ARG A 24 -3.17 12.49 -6.58
C ARG A 24 -4.02 13.75 -6.74
N ALA A 25 -5.30 13.60 -7.10
CA ALA A 25 -6.21 14.74 -7.24
C ALA A 25 -6.31 15.54 -5.93
N MET A 26 -6.36 14.88 -4.77
CA MET A 26 -6.38 15.57 -3.48
C MET A 26 -5.08 16.35 -3.18
N THR A 27 -3.91 15.85 -3.57
CA THR A 27 -2.65 16.61 -3.43
C THR A 27 -2.57 17.81 -4.37
N GLU A 28 -3.34 17.82 -5.46
CA GLU A 28 -3.42 18.93 -6.42
C GLU A 28 -4.49 19.97 -5.99
N GLU A 29 -5.58 19.53 -5.37
CA GLU A 29 -6.71 20.37 -4.95
C GLU A 29 -6.51 21.05 -3.58
N TYR A 30 -5.78 20.40 -2.67
CA TYR A 30 -5.60 20.86 -1.29
C TYR A 30 -4.11 21.08 -0.97
N ASP A 31 -3.83 21.94 0.04
CA ASP A 31 -2.51 22.07 0.69
C ASP A 31 -2.22 20.79 1.52
N LEU A 32 -2.01 19.66 0.84
CA LEU A 32 -1.88 18.31 1.40
C LEU A 32 -0.61 17.60 0.89
N GLU A 33 0.22 17.15 1.84
CA GLU A 33 1.30 16.20 1.57
C GLU A 33 0.92 14.78 2.02
N ILE A 34 1.16 13.81 1.14
CA ILE A 34 0.95 12.39 1.43
C ILE A 34 2.29 11.65 1.47
N ALA A 35 2.61 11.07 2.62
CA ALA A 35 3.73 10.14 2.77
C ALA A 35 3.29 8.73 2.35
N LEU A 36 3.80 8.23 1.23
CA LEU A 36 3.53 6.87 0.76
C LEU A 36 4.29 5.84 1.61
N ARG A 37 3.56 4.86 2.16
CA ARG A 37 4.09 3.74 2.94
C ARG A 37 3.67 2.41 2.33
N PRO A 38 4.50 1.80 1.47
CA PRO A 38 4.18 0.50 0.89
C PRO A 38 4.05 -0.58 1.97
N VAL A 39 2.95 -1.34 1.92
CA VAL A 39 2.71 -2.48 2.80
C VAL A 39 3.33 -3.72 2.17
N TYR A 40 4.35 -4.28 2.83
CA TYR A 40 5.00 -5.49 2.35
C TYR A 40 4.08 -6.72 2.39
N PRO A 41 4.21 -7.64 1.41
CA PRO A 41 3.59 -8.96 1.47
C PRO A 41 3.92 -9.70 2.77
N LEU A 42 3.05 -10.62 3.18
CA LEU A 42 3.28 -11.46 4.35
C LEU A 42 4.57 -12.29 4.23
N ALA A 43 4.89 -12.73 3.02
CA ALA A 43 6.10 -13.48 2.71
C ALA A 43 7.41 -12.78 3.11
N LEU A 44 7.43 -11.44 3.14
CA LEU A 44 8.61 -10.66 3.54
C LEU A 44 8.62 -10.31 5.03
N ARG A 45 7.50 -10.53 5.75
CA ARG A 45 7.31 -10.14 7.15
C ARG A 45 7.28 -11.31 8.12
N GLN A 46 7.18 -12.54 7.61
CA GLN A 46 7.16 -13.77 8.39
C GLN A 46 8.34 -14.66 7.96
N PRO A 47 9.36 -14.84 8.82
CA PRO A 47 10.56 -15.61 8.47
C PRO A 47 10.26 -17.06 8.02
N ASP A 48 9.23 -17.67 8.61
CA ASP A 48 8.79 -19.05 8.39
C ASP A 48 7.68 -19.17 7.31
N PHE A 49 7.40 -18.10 6.57
CA PHE A 49 6.27 -18.05 5.64
C PHE A 49 6.31 -19.21 4.62
N PHE A 50 7.47 -19.42 3.99
CA PHE A 50 7.62 -20.42 2.94
C PHE A 50 7.64 -21.86 3.46
N GLU A 51 7.92 -22.05 4.76
CA GLU A 51 7.94 -23.37 5.41
C GLU A 51 6.54 -23.82 5.82
N ARG A 52 5.67 -22.88 6.20
CA ARG A 52 4.36 -23.18 6.81
C ARG A 52 3.16 -23.00 5.87
N ASN A 53 3.31 -22.23 4.80
CA ASN A 53 2.21 -21.96 3.87
C ASN A 53 2.24 -22.90 2.67
N HIS A 54 1.06 -23.34 2.24
CA HIS A 54 0.91 -24.11 1.01
C HIS A 54 1.51 -23.35 -0.19
N PRO A 55 2.20 -24.03 -1.13
CA PRO A 55 2.94 -23.42 -2.25
C PRO A 55 2.10 -22.66 -3.30
N ASN A 56 0.87 -22.29 -2.99
CA ASN A 56 -0.02 -21.52 -3.88
C ASN A 56 0.45 -20.07 -4.12
N TRP A 57 1.56 -19.66 -3.52
CA TRP A 57 2.21 -18.37 -3.77
C TRP A 57 3.04 -18.34 -5.07
N LEU A 58 3.15 -19.47 -5.79
CA LEU A 58 3.77 -19.56 -7.11
C LEU A 58 2.81 -19.26 -8.28
N GLY A 59 1.50 -19.17 -8.01
CA GLY A 59 0.44 -18.98 -9.00
C GLY A 59 0.00 -17.54 -9.18
#